data_AF-A0AB39RA17-F1
#
_entry.id   AF-A0AB39RA17-F1
#
_cell.length_a   1.000
_cell.length_b   1.000
_cell.length_c   1.000
_cell.angle_alpha   90.00
_cell.angle_beta   90.00
_cell.angle_gamma   90.00
#
_symmetry.space_group_name_H-M   'P 1'
#
loop_
_entity.id
_entity.type
_entity.pdbx_description
1 polymer ?
#
loop_
_entity_poly.entity_id
_entity_poly.type
_entity_poly.pdbx_seq_one_letter_code
_entity_poly.pdbx_strand_id
1 'polypeptide(L)'
;MLLLFIVQVPSLIGHAFWVGSGLEQFDGARLGRFVTAMFSLVQFLPLFFLLAAVLAIFAPRMRCHFVERRYGLLPPDHPLMAPAAGPPPAPGEVSQPHFHDRMTAFLNEHAPGTRLRLSTQSGLSARVYPSSWRGIRVGVFAPLVHLWETDVEAARAVLLHELGHLRRGEQHVAGLGSPFTALVRVWPYVLAGFVVLPVTLLFVTGNATARLTLAEVVLVLCSVPKVLLLVVAALWAAELGADRWAAEAAGPDTLVRALRRLAEGDHGGLARLYHPPVGVRIWFATRGETGGAQLLLTLLWPVALLAQLLLAMLGAVPAYVLLGASRDRATREVLALAHDTLTTDPAWWATLAVVLVWPLAATVRSSAGGRRAPAFSLSSRVYTTAVLFPAVVLLVGLLPLASRPTGDVFADAGDGRATASTGGPSEGGDGADGTSTACPSRSAPADPTRPPGLPSFTRGGLPTASGGSAPPPADGPRTLRTLSVTSVEVLSGSKAQAQDLVDPLRGARWTLHGDGSLSADVDSVPVLRGTGVSDTTRWLTGQRTVRTDVSATTTWMEARLVVGTNRPPRLDLIRAATQVMRAVVNCREFTSTSSTAQRLSLTLGDQS
;
A
#
# COMPACT_ATOMS: atom_id res chain seq x y z
N MET A 1 -18.78 2.73 4.60
CA MET A 1 -17.61 2.00 5.13
C MET A 1 -17.05 1.00 4.15
N LEU A 2 -17.71 -0.12 3.84
CA LEU A 2 -17.18 -1.11 2.88
C LEU A 2 -16.77 -0.48 1.52
N LEU A 3 -17.61 0.39 0.96
CA LEU A 3 -17.33 1.06 -0.31
C LEU A 3 -16.11 2.00 -0.22
N LEU A 4 -15.97 2.77 0.87
CA LEU A 4 -14.80 3.61 1.13
C LEU A 4 -13.52 2.77 1.28
N PHE A 5 -13.65 1.59 1.88
CA PHE A 5 -12.54 0.67 2.06
C PHE A 5 -12.12 0.02 0.73
N ILE A 6 -13.08 -0.33 -0.15
CA ILE A 6 -12.81 -0.85 -1.50
C ILE A 6 -12.07 0.20 -2.36
N VAL A 7 -12.42 1.49 -2.23
CA VAL A 7 -11.74 2.57 -2.95
C VAL A 7 -10.27 2.74 -2.54
N GLN A 8 -9.87 2.28 -1.34
CA GLN A 8 -8.47 2.31 -0.91
C GLN A 8 -7.62 1.16 -1.48
N VAL A 9 -8.23 0.15 -2.10
CA VAL A 9 -7.53 -1.03 -2.64
C VAL A 9 -6.48 -0.68 -3.68
N PRO A 10 -6.78 0.17 -4.70
CA PRO A 10 -5.78 0.55 -5.69
C PRO A 10 -4.58 1.29 -5.07
N SER A 11 -4.81 2.13 -4.05
CA SER A 11 -3.75 2.84 -3.33
C SER A 11 -2.85 1.86 -2.55
N LEU A 12 -3.46 0.89 -1.84
CA LEU A 12 -2.73 -0.18 -1.15
C LEU A 12 -1.94 -1.08 -2.13
N ILE A 13 -2.52 -1.42 -3.28
CA ILE A 13 -1.88 -2.22 -4.33
C ILE A 13 -0.72 -1.45 -4.98
N GLY A 14 -0.92 -0.17 -5.32
CA GLY A 14 0.13 0.69 -5.89
C GLY A 14 1.33 0.82 -4.96
N HIS A 15 1.09 1.01 -3.66
CA HIS A 15 2.16 1.07 -2.67
C HIS A 15 2.95 -0.25 -2.59
N ALA A 16 2.24 -1.37 -2.61
CA ALA A 16 2.81 -2.71 -2.62
C ALA A 16 3.69 -3.01 -3.85
N PHE A 17 3.25 -2.60 -5.05
CA PHE A 17 4.04 -2.79 -6.28
C PHE A 17 5.30 -1.92 -6.30
N TRP A 18 5.23 -0.70 -5.78
CA TRP A 18 6.39 0.19 -5.68
C TRP A 18 7.51 -0.43 -4.82
N VAL A 19 7.15 -0.99 -3.65
CA VAL A 19 8.11 -1.63 -2.74
C VAL A 19 8.69 -2.92 -3.31
N GLY A 20 7.88 -3.73 -4.02
CA GLY A 20 8.34 -4.99 -4.62
C GLY A 20 9.40 -4.82 -5.73
N SER A 21 9.43 -3.66 -6.41
CA SER A 21 10.36 -3.40 -7.51
C SER A 21 11.81 -3.14 -7.07
N GLY A 22 12.05 -2.87 -5.78
CA GLY A 22 13.38 -2.62 -5.22
C GLY A 22 14.19 -3.86 -4.82
N LEU A 23 13.67 -5.07 -5.02
CA LEU A 23 14.21 -6.32 -4.47
C LEU A 23 15.37 -6.97 -5.26
N GLU A 24 15.76 -6.45 -6.43
CA GLU A 24 16.61 -7.18 -7.39
C GLU A 24 18.14 -6.95 -7.34
N GLN A 25 18.72 -6.18 -6.41
CA GLN A 25 20.19 -6.05 -6.37
C GLN A 25 20.80 -5.98 -4.95
N PHE A 26 22.10 -6.31 -4.85
CA PHE A 26 23.03 -6.29 -3.69
C PHE A 26 23.35 -7.66 -3.04
N ASP A 27 24.58 -7.81 -2.52
CA ASP A 27 25.15 -8.98 -1.81
C ASP A 27 25.80 -8.52 -0.48
N GLY A 28 25.74 -9.37 0.56
CA GLY A 28 25.46 -8.95 1.96
C GLY A 28 23.95 -8.91 2.26
N ALA A 29 23.17 -9.14 1.21
CA ALA A 29 21.76 -8.83 1.09
C ALA A 29 20.82 -9.98 1.45
N ARG A 30 21.25 -11.15 1.92
CA ARG A 30 20.29 -12.19 2.32
C ARG A 30 19.45 -11.75 3.52
N LEU A 31 20.09 -11.20 4.55
CA LEU A 31 19.38 -10.69 5.73
C LEU A 31 18.63 -9.40 5.40
N GLY A 32 19.23 -8.48 4.62
CA GLY A 32 18.53 -7.28 4.14
C GLY A 32 17.28 -7.63 3.32
N ARG A 33 17.38 -8.53 2.32
CA ARG A 33 16.25 -9.04 1.53
C ARG A 33 15.20 -9.71 2.41
N PHE A 34 15.62 -10.49 3.40
CA PHE A 34 14.69 -11.10 4.34
C PHE A 34 13.91 -10.04 5.12
N VAL A 35 14.59 -9.04 5.69
CA VAL A 35 13.94 -7.94 6.43
C VAL A 35 12.99 -7.14 5.53
N THR A 36 13.43 -6.72 4.35
CA THR A 36 12.57 -6.01 3.38
C THR A 36 11.39 -6.87 2.90
N ALA A 37 11.57 -8.18 2.72
CA ALA A 37 10.47 -9.09 2.39
C ALA A 37 9.47 -9.22 3.54
N MET A 38 9.93 -9.28 4.79
CA MET A 38 9.04 -9.28 5.97
C MET A 38 8.29 -7.96 6.10
N PHE A 39 8.93 -6.82 5.86
CA PHE A 39 8.25 -5.51 5.85
C PHE A 39 7.23 -5.39 4.73
N SER A 40 7.57 -5.84 3.53
CA SER A 40 6.63 -5.93 2.41
C SER A 40 5.42 -6.77 2.81
N LEU A 41 5.61 -7.93 3.43
CA LEU A 41 4.52 -8.78 3.90
C LEU A 41 3.62 -8.07 4.93
N VAL A 42 4.19 -7.30 5.86
CA VAL A 42 3.43 -6.48 6.81
C VAL A 42 2.60 -5.43 6.08
N GLN A 43 3.16 -4.79 5.06
CA GLN A 43 2.45 -3.80 4.23
C GLN A 43 1.32 -4.43 3.39
N PHE A 44 1.44 -5.70 2.99
CA PHE A 44 0.39 -6.45 2.30
C PHE A 44 -0.72 -6.97 3.23
N LEU A 45 -0.47 -7.07 4.54
CA LEU A 45 -1.43 -7.63 5.49
C LEU A 45 -2.82 -6.94 5.48
N PRO A 46 -2.92 -5.60 5.43
CA PRO A 46 -4.20 -4.91 5.26
C PRO A 46 -5.00 -5.39 4.04
N LEU A 47 -4.31 -5.62 2.91
CA LEU A 47 -4.92 -6.11 1.68
C LEU A 47 -5.45 -7.54 1.86
N PHE A 48 -4.69 -8.42 2.51
CA PHE A 48 -5.15 -9.79 2.80
C PHE A 48 -6.39 -9.80 3.71
N PHE A 49 -6.42 -8.97 4.75
CA PHE A 49 -7.58 -8.87 5.63
C PHE A 49 -8.80 -8.28 4.93
N LEU A 50 -8.58 -7.33 4.02
CA LEU A 50 -9.68 -6.84 3.18
C LEU A 50 -10.20 -7.92 2.25
N LEU A 51 -9.31 -8.63 1.56
CA LEU A 51 -9.72 -9.73 0.69
C LEU A 51 -10.50 -10.77 1.51
N ALA A 52 -10.03 -11.10 2.72
CA ALA A 52 -10.75 -11.96 3.65
C ALA A 52 -12.12 -11.38 4.06
N ALA A 53 -12.23 -10.06 4.27
CA ALA A 53 -13.51 -9.39 4.55
C ALA A 53 -14.48 -9.47 3.37
N VAL A 54 -14.01 -9.22 2.16
CA VAL A 54 -14.79 -9.35 0.92
C VAL A 54 -15.26 -10.79 0.74
N LEU A 55 -14.35 -11.77 0.87
CA LEU A 55 -14.70 -13.19 0.81
C LEU A 55 -15.69 -13.60 1.90
N ALA A 56 -15.54 -13.08 3.13
CA ALA A 56 -16.46 -13.34 4.24
C ALA A 56 -17.86 -12.76 4.01
N ILE A 57 -17.98 -11.69 3.21
CA ILE A 57 -19.27 -11.16 2.75
C ILE A 57 -19.91 -12.11 1.73
N PHE A 58 -19.13 -12.63 0.77
CA PHE A 58 -19.62 -13.53 -0.27
C PHE A 58 -19.88 -14.97 0.19
N ALA A 59 -19.25 -15.40 1.28
CA ALA A 59 -19.38 -16.74 1.85
C ALA A 59 -19.92 -16.74 3.30
N PRO A 60 -21.10 -16.16 3.56
CA PRO A 60 -21.63 -16.02 4.94
C PRO A 60 -21.86 -17.37 5.62
N ARG A 61 -22.14 -18.44 4.86
CA ARG A 61 -22.29 -19.81 5.39
C ARG A 61 -20.99 -20.36 5.96
N MET A 62 -19.85 -20.16 5.26
CA MET A 62 -18.55 -20.61 5.75
C MET A 62 -18.16 -19.88 7.03
N ARG A 63 -18.35 -18.55 7.04
CA ARG A 63 -18.15 -17.74 8.24
C ARG A 63 -19.03 -18.21 9.40
N CYS A 64 -20.31 -18.46 9.15
CA CYS A 64 -21.23 -18.98 10.17
C CYS A 64 -20.75 -20.28 10.77
N HIS A 65 -20.36 -21.26 9.95
CA HIS A 65 -19.87 -22.55 10.42
C HIS A 65 -18.59 -22.39 11.24
N PHE A 66 -17.64 -21.58 10.77
CA PHE A 66 -16.42 -21.27 11.50
C PHE A 66 -16.72 -20.64 12.87
N VAL A 67 -17.61 -19.64 12.90
CA VAL A 67 -18.01 -18.94 14.13
C VAL A 67 -18.69 -19.91 15.11
N GLU A 68 -19.66 -20.69 14.65
CA GLU A 68 -20.38 -21.61 15.53
C GLU A 68 -19.44 -22.67 16.12
N ARG A 69 -18.53 -23.21 15.31
CA ARG A 69 -17.52 -24.16 15.77
C ARG A 69 -16.52 -23.52 16.74
N ARG A 70 -15.99 -22.34 16.41
CA ARG A 70 -14.94 -21.66 17.20
C ARG A 70 -15.43 -21.24 18.58
N TYR A 71 -16.71 -20.88 18.69
CA TYR A 71 -17.32 -20.37 19.92
C TYR A 71 -18.27 -21.36 20.61
N GLY A 72 -18.40 -22.58 20.09
CA GLY A 72 -19.28 -23.61 20.64
C GLY A 72 -20.74 -23.17 20.69
N LEU A 73 -21.21 -22.44 19.66
CA LEU A 73 -22.56 -21.90 19.62
C LEU A 73 -23.54 -22.98 19.16
N LEU A 74 -24.47 -23.34 20.05
CA LEU A 74 -25.42 -24.42 19.84
C LEU A 74 -26.85 -23.89 19.77
N PRO A 75 -27.77 -24.62 19.11
CA PRO A 75 -29.21 -24.36 19.21
C PRO A 75 -29.70 -24.39 20.67
N PRO A 76 -30.74 -23.61 21.04
CA PRO A 76 -31.33 -23.69 22.38
C PRO A 76 -31.89 -25.08 22.72
N ASP A 77 -32.39 -25.81 21.73
CA ASP A 77 -32.91 -27.17 21.81
C ASP A 77 -31.82 -28.26 21.86
N HIS A 78 -30.55 -27.88 21.83
CA HIS A 78 -29.45 -28.85 21.94
C HIS A 78 -29.42 -29.48 23.34
N PRO A 79 -29.23 -30.80 23.50
CA PRO A 79 -29.28 -31.49 24.81
C PRO A 79 -28.34 -30.92 25.88
N LEU A 80 -27.19 -30.37 25.47
CA LEU A 80 -26.23 -29.70 26.37
C LEU A 80 -26.68 -28.32 26.88
N MET A 81 -27.67 -27.71 26.23
CA MET A 81 -28.22 -26.39 26.56
C MET A 81 -29.67 -26.46 27.05
N ALA A 82 -30.36 -27.57 26.77
CA ALA A 82 -31.68 -27.85 27.29
C ALA A 82 -31.61 -27.89 28.82
N PRO A 83 -32.58 -27.30 29.53
CA PRO A 83 -32.69 -27.48 30.97
C PRO A 83 -32.65 -28.98 31.29
N ALA A 84 -31.86 -29.36 32.30
CA ALA A 84 -32.01 -30.69 32.88
C ALA A 84 -33.48 -30.86 33.22
N ALA A 85 -34.08 -31.98 32.78
CA ALA A 85 -35.51 -32.23 32.98
C ALA A 85 -35.81 -32.13 34.47
N GLY A 86 -36.36 -30.98 34.88
CA GLY A 86 -36.79 -30.76 36.26
C GLY A 86 -37.95 -31.69 36.59
N PRO A 87 -38.25 -31.89 37.88
CA PRO A 87 -39.50 -32.54 38.25
C PRO A 87 -40.68 -31.83 37.55
N PRO A 88 -41.68 -32.57 37.07
CA PRO A 88 -42.83 -31.99 36.40
C PRO A 88 -43.47 -30.93 37.33
N PRO A 89 -43.92 -29.79 36.79
CA PRO A 89 -44.56 -28.73 37.58
C PRO A 89 -45.75 -29.31 38.35
N ALA A 90 -45.98 -28.81 39.56
CA ALA A 90 -47.14 -29.24 40.34
C ALA A 90 -48.46 -28.93 39.59
N PRO A 91 -49.52 -29.73 39.77
CA PRO A 91 -50.80 -29.45 39.12
C PRO A 91 -51.28 -28.02 39.44
N GLY A 92 -51.37 -27.17 38.42
CA GLY A 92 -51.78 -25.76 38.55
C GLY A 92 -50.63 -24.74 38.56
N GLU A 93 -49.37 -25.16 38.59
CA GLU A 93 -48.22 -24.27 38.48
C GLU A 93 -47.91 -23.96 37.01
N VAL A 94 -48.00 -22.67 36.64
CA VAL A 94 -47.63 -22.22 35.30
C VAL A 94 -46.11 -22.25 35.19
N SER A 95 -45.56 -23.20 34.44
CA SER A 95 -44.13 -23.25 34.15
C SER A 95 -43.68 -21.92 33.54
N GLN A 96 -42.82 -21.20 34.26
CA GLN A 96 -42.25 -19.98 33.69
C GLN A 96 -41.43 -20.35 32.45
N PRO A 97 -41.59 -19.61 31.34
CA PRO A 97 -40.83 -19.87 30.14
C PRO A 97 -39.34 -19.75 30.42
N HIS A 98 -38.55 -20.67 29.88
CA HIS A 98 -37.12 -20.71 30.10
C HIS A 98 -36.47 -19.43 29.56
N PHE A 99 -35.28 -19.05 30.05
CA PHE A 99 -34.66 -17.78 29.65
C PHE A 99 -34.48 -17.66 28.13
N HIS A 100 -34.16 -18.77 27.43
CA HIS A 100 -33.96 -18.78 25.99
C HIS A 100 -35.26 -18.57 25.20
N ASP A 101 -36.42 -18.99 25.73
CA ASP A 101 -37.72 -18.71 25.13
C ASP A 101 -38.05 -17.23 25.24
N ARG A 102 -37.81 -16.63 26.42
CA ARG A 102 -37.99 -15.19 26.65
C ARG A 102 -37.09 -14.34 25.76
N MET A 103 -35.81 -14.72 25.62
CA MET A 103 -34.88 -14.06 24.69
C MET A 103 -35.32 -14.24 23.24
N THR A 104 -35.76 -15.43 22.84
CA THR A 104 -36.22 -15.69 21.47
C THR A 104 -37.48 -14.89 21.15
N ALA A 105 -38.43 -14.78 22.08
CA ALA A 105 -39.59 -13.93 21.95
C ALA A 105 -39.18 -12.45 21.77
N PHE A 106 -38.26 -11.96 22.60
CA PHE A 106 -37.73 -10.60 22.49
C PHE A 106 -37.04 -10.33 21.14
N LEU A 107 -36.23 -11.27 20.66
CA LEU A 107 -35.59 -11.18 19.34
C LEU A 107 -36.62 -11.22 18.20
N ASN A 108 -37.65 -12.05 18.30
CA ASN A 108 -38.72 -12.13 17.30
C ASN A 108 -39.56 -10.85 17.24
N GLU A 109 -39.78 -10.20 18.37
CA GLU A 109 -40.47 -8.90 18.44
C GLU A 109 -39.70 -7.80 17.68
N HIS A 110 -38.38 -7.71 17.89
CA HIS A 110 -37.57 -6.63 17.34
C HIS A 110 -36.96 -6.93 15.96
N ALA A 111 -36.66 -8.20 15.69
CA ALA A 111 -36.01 -8.67 14.47
C ALA A 111 -36.49 -10.08 14.05
N PRO A 112 -37.73 -10.19 13.51
CA PRO A 112 -38.29 -11.47 13.06
C PRO A 112 -37.34 -12.27 12.16
N GLY A 113 -37.21 -13.57 12.43
CA GLY A 113 -36.34 -14.49 11.68
C GLY A 113 -34.90 -14.57 12.19
N THR A 114 -34.55 -13.79 13.23
CA THR A 114 -33.27 -13.91 13.93
C THR A 114 -33.27 -15.15 14.80
N ARG A 115 -32.26 -16.02 14.65
CA ARG A 115 -32.15 -17.25 15.45
C ARG A 115 -31.17 -17.07 16.61
N LEU A 116 -31.58 -17.51 17.79
CA LEU A 116 -30.74 -17.56 18.98
C LEU A 116 -29.79 -18.75 18.92
N ARG A 117 -28.54 -18.55 19.36
CA ARG A 117 -27.55 -19.59 19.62
C ARG A 117 -26.91 -19.35 20.98
N LEU A 118 -26.65 -20.41 21.73
CA LEU A 118 -26.14 -20.34 23.09
C LEU A 118 -24.71 -20.90 23.18
N SER A 119 -23.88 -20.31 24.05
CA SER A 119 -22.53 -20.77 24.37
C SER A 119 -22.27 -20.61 25.87
N THR A 120 -21.55 -21.57 26.44
CA THR A 120 -21.13 -21.56 27.86
C THR A 120 -19.84 -20.76 28.09
N GLN A 121 -19.23 -20.19 27.03
CA GLN A 121 -18.00 -19.41 27.18
C GLN A 121 -18.28 -18.09 27.90
N SER A 122 -17.35 -17.64 28.75
CA SER A 122 -17.47 -16.44 29.59
C SER A 122 -16.84 -15.17 29.00
N GLY A 123 -16.14 -15.25 27.86
CA GLY A 123 -15.35 -14.14 27.32
C GLY A 123 -16.10 -13.13 26.44
N LEU A 124 -17.41 -13.32 26.23
CA LEU A 124 -18.28 -12.48 25.39
C LEU A 124 -19.67 -12.41 26.04
N SER A 125 -20.52 -11.46 25.67
CA SER A 125 -21.91 -11.34 26.19
C SER A 125 -22.95 -11.77 25.14
N ALA A 126 -23.08 -10.99 24.08
CA ALA A 126 -23.96 -11.25 22.94
C ALA A 126 -23.24 -10.79 21.67
N ARG A 127 -23.45 -11.46 20.52
CA ARG A 127 -22.99 -10.97 19.22
C ARG A 127 -23.88 -11.41 18.06
N VAL A 128 -24.19 -10.48 17.15
CA VAL A 128 -24.77 -10.81 15.84
C VAL A 128 -23.74 -11.36 14.85
N TYR A 129 -24.16 -12.29 13.99
CA TYR A 129 -23.39 -12.74 12.83
C TYR A 129 -24.28 -13.27 11.70
N PRO A 130 -23.83 -13.18 10.44
CA PRO A 130 -24.60 -13.68 9.30
C PRO A 130 -24.52 -15.21 9.21
N SER A 131 -25.66 -15.86 8.94
CA SER A 131 -25.72 -17.30 8.62
C SER A 131 -25.98 -17.60 7.15
N SER A 132 -26.60 -16.66 6.46
CA SER A 132 -26.74 -16.60 5.00
C SER A 132 -26.91 -15.15 4.59
N TRP A 133 -27.14 -14.88 3.30
CA TRP A 133 -27.42 -13.53 2.80
C TRP A 133 -28.64 -12.86 3.47
N ARG A 134 -29.61 -13.66 3.91
CA ARG A 134 -30.83 -13.17 4.60
C ARG A 134 -30.97 -13.67 6.03
N GLY A 135 -30.29 -14.76 6.38
CA GLY A 135 -30.41 -15.39 7.70
C GLY A 135 -29.43 -14.79 8.69
N ILE A 136 -29.94 -14.34 9.83
CA ILE A 136 -29.15 -13.73 10.92
C ILE A 136 -29.24 -14.60 12.17
N ARG A 137 -28.13 -14.66 12.91
CA ARG A 137 -28.05 -15.33 14.21
C ARG A 137 -27.51 -14.37 15.26
N VAL A 138 -27.96 -14.54 16.49
CA VAL A 138 -27.40 -13.90 17.69
C VAL A 138 -26.81 -15.00 18.55
N GLY A 139 -25.51 -14.94 18.77
CA GLY A 139 -24.82 -15.78 19.74
C GLY A 139 -24.90 -15.12 21.11
N VAL A 140 -25.47 -15.82 22.09
CA VAL A 140 -25.58 -15.42 23.50
C VAL A 140 -24.66 -16.31 24.33
N PHE A 141 -23.89 -15.67 25.20
CA PHE A 141 -22.87 -16.29 26.01
C PHE A 141 -23.24 -16.22 27.50
N ALA A 142 -22.57 -17.02 28.33
CA ALA A 142 -22.89 -17.16 29.76
C ALA A 142 -23.03 -15.81 30.52
N PRO A 143 -22.20 -14.77 30.31
CA PRO A 143 -22.34 -13.49 30.99
C PRO A 143 -23.67 -12.78 30.70
N LEU A 144 -24.20 -12.88 29.47
CA LEU A 144 -25.51 -12.31 29.17
C LEU A 144 -26.65 -13.12 29.76
N VAL A 145 -26.53 -14.45 29.83
CA VAL A 145 -27.52 -15.30 30.51
C VAL A 145 -27.59 -14.92 31.99
N HIS A 146 -26.44 -14.79 32.65
CA HIS A 146 -26.36 -14.32 34.03
C HIS A 146 -26.94 -12.91 34.21
N LEU A 147 -26.64 -11.99 33.28
CA LEU A 147 -27.22 -10.65 33.30
C LEU A 147 -28.75 -10.70 33.10
N TRP A 148 -29.26 -11.59 32.26
CA TRP A 148 -30.70 -11.74 32.03
C TRP A 148 -31.46 -12.24 33.26
N GLU A 149 -30.82 -13.10 34.05
CA GLU A 149 -31.38 -13.60 35.31
C GLU A 149 -31.34 -12.55 36.43
N THR A 150 -30.33 -11.67 36.44
CA THR A 150 -30.10 -10.70 37.52
C THR A 150 -30.65 -9.29 37.24
N ASP A 151 -30.61 -8.84 35.99
CA ASP A 151 -31.11 -7.54 35.52
C ASP A 151 -31.57 -7.67 34.05
N VAL A 152 -32.80 -8.15 33.89
CA VAL A 152 -33.40 -8.43 32.56
C VAL A 152 -33.42 -7.19 31.66
N GLU A 153 -33.60 -6.00 32.21
CA GLU A 153 -33.64 -4.75 31.44
C GLU A 153 -32.25 -4.38 30.91
N ALA A 154 -31.21 -4.53 31.73
CA ALA A 154 -29.84 -4.37 31.27
C ALA A 154 -29.50 -5.40 30.18
N ALA A 155 -29.92 -6.66 30.34
CA ALA A 155 -29.68 -7.70 29.34
C ALA A 155 -30.43 -7.44 28.02
N ARG A 156 -31.67 -6.94 28.09
CA ARG A 156 -32.44 -6.46 26.93
C ARG A 156 -31.72 -5.31 26.23
N ALA A 157 -31.15 -4.35 26.96
CA ALA A 157 -30.37 -3.27 26.36
C ALA A 157 -29.12 -3.78 25.61
N VAL A 158 -28.45 -4.83 26.11
CA VAL A 158 -27.34 -5.49 25.38
C VAL A 158 -27.83 -6.17 24.10
N LEU A 159 -28.95 -6.91 24.15
CA LEU A 159 -29.53 -7.49 22.94
C LEU A 159 -29.96 -6.41 21.95
N LEU A 160 -30.48 -5.28 22.44
CA LEU A 160 -30.81 -4.16 21.59
C LEU A 160 -29.55 -3.60 20.92
N HIS A 161 -28.45 -3.40 21.64
CA HIS A 161 -27.19 -2.98 21.00
C HIS A 161 -26.80 -3.91 19.83
N GLU A 162 -26.88 -5.22 20.01
CA GLU A 162 -26.60 -6.19 18.94
C GLU A 162 -27.59 -6.10 17.76
N LEU A 163 -28.88 -5.91 18.03
CA LEU A 163 -29.87 -5.64 16.99
C LEU A 163 -29.66 -4.29 16.29
N GLY A 164 -29.03 -3.33 16.96
CA GLY A 164 -28.58 -2.06 16.40
C GLY A 164 -27.55 -2.24 15.29
N HIS A 165 -26.60 -3.17 15.47
CA HIS A 165 -25.67 -3.57 14.41
C HIS A 165 -26.39 -4.23 13.24
N LEU A 166 -27.33 -5.14 13.54
CA LEU A 166 -28.13 -5.82 12.51
C LEU A 166 -28.91 -4.82 11.65
N ARG A 167 -29.60 -3.86 12.29
CA ARG A 167 -30.42 -2.86 11.60
C ARG A 167 -29.61 -1.99 10.63
N ARG A 168 -28.31 -1.80 10.91
CA ARG A 168 -27.38 -1.05 10.07
C ARG A 168 -26.64 -1.91 9.04
N GLY A 169 -26.84 -3.22 9.03
CA GLY A 169 -26.12 -4.15 8.15
C GLY A 169 -24.67 -4.36 8.57
N GLU A 170 -24.31 -4.04 9.80
CA GLU A 170 -22.93 -4.06 10.30
C GLU A 170 -22.47 -5.44 10.73
N GLN A 171 -23.36 -6.45 10.76
CA GLN A 171 -23.02 -7.82 11.14
C GLN A 171 -21.89 -8.42 10.27
N HIS A 172 -21.72 -7.95 9.03
CA HIS A 172 -20.64 -8.38 8.15
C HIS A 172 -19.28 -7.76 8.52
N VAL A 173 -19.26 -6.57 9.12
CA VAL A 173 -18.05 -5.78 9.38
C VAL A 173 -17.66 -5.79 10.86
N ALA A 174 -18.60 -5.71 11.78
CA ALA A 174 -18.36 -5.68 13.24
C ALA A 174 -18.83 -6.95 13.97
N GLY A 175 -19.64 -7.80 13.30
CA GLY A 175 -20.20 -9.00 13.91
C GLY A 175 -19.16 -10.09 14.25
N LEU A 176 -19.61 -11.14 14.95
CA LEU A 176 -18.74 -12.24 15.39
C LEU A 176 -17.99 -12.88 14.21
N GLY A 177 -16.69 -13.14 14.40
CA GLY A 177 -15.81 -13.64 13.35
C GLY A 177 -15.51 -12.64 12.23
N SER A 178 -15.66 -11.34 12.49
CA SER A 178 -15.24 -10.31 11.53
C SER A 178 -13.72 -10.36 11.27
N PRO A 179 -13.29 -10.37 10.01
CA PRO A 179 -11.87 -10.23 9.66
C PRO A 179 -11.25 -8.93 10.18
N PHE A 180 -12.02 -7.85 10.34
CA PHE A 180 -11.52 -6.58 10.88
C PHE A 180 -11.18 -6.68 12.38
N THR A 181 -12.02 -7.35 13.17
CA THR A 181 -11.71 -7.62 14.58
C THR A 181 -10.52 -8.58 14.70
N ALA A 182 -10.44 -9.58 13.81
CA ALA A 182 -9.29 -10.49 13.75
C ALA A 182 -8.00 -9.74 13.40
N LEU A 183 -8.03 -8.79 12.46
CA LEU A 183 -6.91 -7.92 12.11
C LEU A 183 -6.37 -7.20 13.35
N VAL A 184 -7.23 -6.47 14.07
CA VAL A 184 -6.82 -5.71 15.27
C VAL A 184 -6.23 -6.63 16.34
N ARG A 185 -6.78 -7.84 16.50
CA ARG A 185 -6.31 -8.81 17.51
C ARG A 185 -4.97 -9.46 17.15
N VAL A 186 -4.77 -9.80 15.88
CA VAL A 186 -3.57 -10.51 15.40
C VAL A 186 -2.39 -9.55 15.21
N TRP A 187 -2.68 -8.26 15.00
CA TRP A 187 -1.67 -7.28 14.63
C TRP A 187 -0.47 -7.14 15.58
N PRO A 188 -0.63 -7.10 16.92
CA PRO A 188 0.53 -7.00 17.81
C PRO A 188 1.52 -8.16 17.64
N TYR A 189 1.01 -9.37 17.36
CA TYR A 189 1.85 -10.54 17.11
C TYR A 189 2.56 -10.46 15.75
N VAL A 190 1.88 -9.91 14.74
CA VAL A 190 2.50 -9.65 13.43
C VAL A 190 3.62 -8.63 13.58
N LEU A 191 3.38 -7.52 14.28
CA LEU A 191 4.41 -6.50 14.50
C LEU A 191 5.61 -7.07 15.27
N ALA A 192 5.36 -7.89 16.30
CA ALA A 192 6.43 -8.56 17.02
C ALA A 192 7.24 -9.50 16.12
N GLY A 193 6.58 -10.36 15.34
CA GLY A 193 7.23 -11.39 14.52
C GLY A 193 7.88 -10.88 13.24
N PHE A 194 7.28 -9.89 12.58
CA PHE A 194 7.69 -9.42 11.25
C PHE A 194 8.36 -8.05 11.25
N VAL A 195 8.27 -7.28 12.34
CA VAL A 195 8.97 -5.99 12.47
C VAL A 195 10.03 -6.06 13.56
N VAL A 196 9.64 -6.30 14.81
CA VAL A 196 10.58 -6.24 15.94
C VAL A 196 11.67 -7.30 15.83
N LEU A 197 11.32 -8.55 15.52
CA LEU A 197 12.28 -9.65 15.43
C LEU A 197 13.31 -9.45 14.28
N PRO A 198 12.93 -9.18 13.01
CA PRO A 198 13.90 -8.97 11.94
C PRO A 198 14.81 -7.77 12.18
N VAL A 199 14.27 -6.69 12.76
CA VAL A 199 15.06 -5.50 13.12
C VAL A 199 16.08 -5.82 14.20
N THR A 200 15.68 -6.52 15.25
CA THR A 200 16.60 -6.95 16.32
C THR A 200 17.72 -7.82 15.76
N LEU A 201 17.40 -8.78 14.88
CA LEU A 201 18.40 -9.62 14.21
C LEU A 201 19.37 -8.80 13.34
N LEU A 202 18.88 -7.78 12.65
CA LEU A 202 19.72 -6.89 11.84
C LEU A 202 20.72 -6.10 12.71
N PHE A 203 20.27 -5.57 13.85
CA PHE A 203 21.15 -4.82 14.76
C PHE A 203 22.21 -5.73 15.41
N VAL A 204 21.84 -6.93 15.82
CA VAL A 204 22.77 -7.91 16.43
C VAL A 204 23.86 -8.35 15.45
N THR A 205 23.56 -8.36 14.14
CA THR A 205 24.52 -8.79 13.11
C THR A 205 25.43 -7.69 12.58
N GLY A 206 25.29 -6.43 13.04
CA GLY A 206 26.21 -5.34 12.72
C GLY A 206 26.22 -4.90 11.25
N ASN A 207 25.13 -5.10 10.51
CA ASN A 207 25.08 -4.87 9.06
C ASN A 207 25.12 -3.37 8.71
N ALA A 208 25.99 -2.98 7.78
CA ALA A 208 26.12 -1.61 7.27
C ALA A 208 24.85 -1.06 6.58
N THR A 209 23.91 -1.92 6.18
CA THR A 209 22.59 -1.50 5.64
C THR A 209 21.65 -0.95 6.71
N ALA A 210 22.05 -0.96 7.99
CA ALA A 210 21.20 -0.59 9.12
C ALA A 210 20.54 0.80 8.99
N ARG A 211 21.14 1.79 8.32
CA ARG A 211 20.52 3.12 8.15
C ARG A 211 19.33 3.10 7.18
N LEU A 212 19.49 2.47 6.02
CA LEU A 212 18.39 2.29 5.05
C LEU A 212 17.27 1.48 5.67
N THR A 213 17.63 0.39 6.34
CA THR A 213 16.64 -0.45 7.02
C THR A 213 15.97 0.28 8.19
N LEU A 214 16.69 1.12 8.95
CA LEU A 214 16.10 1.92 10.02
C LEU A 214 15.10 2.96 9.48
N ALA A 215 15.42 3.60 8.35
CA ALA A 215 14.46 4.48 7.67
C ALA A 215 13.20 3.72 7.25
N GLU A 216 13.36 2.53 6.66
CA GLU A 216 12.25 1.65 6.29
C GLU A 216 11.44 1.20 7.52
N VAL A 217 12.09 0.86 8.63
CA VAL A 217 11.46 0.50 9.91
C VAL A 217 10.58 1.62 10.43
N VAL A 218 11.09 2.86 10.41
CA VAL A 218 10.32 4.03 10.85
C VAL A 218 9.06 4.18 10.00
N LEU A 219 9.18 4.06 8.68
CA LEU A 219 8.04 4.11 7.77
C LEU A 219 7.04 2.97 8.03
N VAL A 220 7.51 1.74 8.22
CA VAL A 220 6.67 0.58 8.52
C VAL A 220 5.95 0.73 9.86
N LEU A 221 6.66 1.16 10.91
CA LEU A 221 6.10 1.42 12.23
C LEU A 221 5.04 2.52 12.20
N CYS A 222 5.20 3.54 11.36
CA CYS A 222 4.17 4.57 11.14
C CYS A 222 3.03 4.10 10.23
N SER A 223 3.28 3.20 9.28
CA SER A 223 2.25 2.61 8.40
C SER A 223 1.29 1.68 9.14
N VAL A 224 1.73 1.12 10.27
CA VAL A 224 0.94 0.20 11.09
C VAL A 224 -0.29 0.90 11.70
N PRO A 225 -0.15 1.96 12.53
CA PRO A 225 -1.32 2.64 13.07
C PRO A 225 -2.11 3.34 11.95
N LYS A 226 -1.45 3.72 10.84
CA LYS A 226 -2.08 4.30 9.64
C LYS A 226 -3.30 3.47 9.17
N VAL A 227 -3.14 2.15 9.07
CA VAL A 227 -4.21 1.24 8.63
C VAL A 227 -5.21 0.99 9.76
N LEU A 228 -4.70 0.74 10.97
CA LEU A 228 -5.54 0.42 12.12
C LEU A 228 -6.47 1.58 12.48
N LEU A 229 -6.05 2.84 12.32
CA LEU A 229 -6.86 4.03 12.62
C LEU A 229 -8.19 4.02 11.86
N LEU A 230 -8.19 3.69 10.57
CA LEU A 230 -9.42 3.65 9.77
C LEU A 230 -10.33 2.50 10.17
N VAL A 231 -9.75 1.33 10.44
CA VAL A 231 -10.49 0.15 10.90
C VAL A 231 -11.11 0.40 12.27
N VAL A 232 -10.32 0.95 13.21
CA VAL A 232 -10.76 1.30 14.56
C VAL A 232 -11.85 2.38 14.50
N ALA A 233 -11.67 3.43 13.72
CA ALA A 233 -12.68 4.47 13.52
C ALA A 233 -14.00 3.89 12.98
N ALA A 234 -13.94 2.96 12.02
CA ALA A 234 -15.13 2.30 11.49
C ALA A 234 -15.82 1.41 12.54
N LEU A 235 -15.06 0.64 13.32
CA LEU A 235 -15.59 -0.21 14.39
C LEU A 235 -16.20 0.64 15.51
N TRP A 236 -15.54 1.72 15.90
CA TRP A 236 -16.06 2.65 16.89
C TRP A 236 -17.33 3.35 16.40
N ALA A 237 -17.40 3.76 15.13
CA ALA A 237 -18.61 4.33 14.56
C ALA A 237 -19.79 3.34 14.62
N ALA A 238 -19.54 2.06 14.30
CA ALA A 238 -20.54 1.01 14.39
C ALA A 238 -21.04 0.81 15.84
N GLU A 239 -20.11 0.70 16.79
CA GLU A 239 -20.42 0.51 18.21
C GLU A 239 -21.19 1.69 18.81
N LEU A 240 -20.76 2.93 18.56
CA LEU A 240 -21.47 4.14 19.01
C LEU A 240 -22.84 4.29 18.35
N GLY A 241 -22.96 3.87 17.08
CA GLY A 241 -24.25 3.80 16.41
C GLY A 241 -25.19 2.80 17.08
N ALA A 242 -24.70 1.59 17.36
CA ALA A 242 -25.44 0.54 18.06
C ALA A 242 -25.87 0.98 19.47
N ASP A 243 -24.96 1.60 20.23
CA ASP A 243 -25.26 2.20 21.54
C ASP A 243 -26.38 3.24 21.46
N ARG A 244 -26.34 4.12 20.46
CA ARG A 244 -27.40 5.12 20.27
C ARG A 244 -28.76 4.47 20.07
N TRP A 245 -28.81 3.43 19.25
CA TRP A 245 -30.06 2.72 18.99
C TRP A 245 -30.58 2.01 20.23
N ALA A 246 -29.70 1.38 21.01
CA ALA A 246 -30.07 0.77 22.28
C ALA A 246 -30.53 1.80 23.30
N ALA A 247 -29.90 2.97 23.38
CA ALA A 247 -30.32 4.06 24.26
C ALA A 247 -31.67 4.65 23.85
N GLU A 248 -31.92 4.83 22.54
CA GLU A 248 -33.22 5.26 22.01
C GLU A 248 -34.33 4.23 22.33
N ALA A 249 -34.03 2.93 22.29
CA ALA A 249 -35.02 1.86 22.48
C ALA A 249 -35.27 1.48 23.95
N ALA A 250 -34.23 1.40 24.78
CA ALA A 250 -34.32 0.96 26.18
C ALA A 250 -34.20 2.09 27.21
N GLY A 251 -33.88 3.30 26.76
CA GLY A 251 -33.53 4.43 27.61
C GLY A 251 -32.02 4.50 27.91
N PRO A 252 -31.46 5.73 28.05
CA PRO A 252 -30.03 5.92 28.26
C PRO A 252 -29.54 5.33 29.59
N ASP A 253 -30.32 5.43 30.66
CA ASP A 253 -29.93 4.92 31.98
C ASP A 253 -29.81 3.39 32.02
N THR A 254 -30.71 2.70 31.32
CA THR A 254 -30.69 1.24 31.18
C THR A 254 -29.44 0.79 30.44
N LEU A 255 -29.11 1.45 29.32
CA LEU A 255 -27.88 1.16 28.59
C LEU A 255 -26.62 1.48 29.40
N VAL A 256 -26.58 2.62 30.10
CA VAL A 256 -25.44 2.99 30.96
C VAL A 256 -25.23 1.95 32.05
N ARG A 257 -26.31 1.45 32.66
CA ARG A 257 -26.26 0.37 33.64
C ARG A 257 -25.68 -0.91 33.04
N ALA A 258 -26.16 -1.31 31.85
CA ALA A 258 -25.64 -2.46 31.13
C ALA A 258 -24.14 -2.32 30.80
N LEU A 259 -23.71 -1.15 30.31
CA LEU A 259 -22.31 -0.86 29.99
C LEU A 259 -21.41 -0.94 31.23
N ARG A 260 -21.87 -0.45 32.39
CA ARG A 260 -21.12 -0.55 33.66
C ARG A 260 -20.95 -2.00 34.10
N ARG A 261 -22.03 -2.80 34.07
CA ARG A 261 -21.99 -4.24 34.40
C ARG A 261 -21.06 -5.02 33.47
N LEU A 262 -21.08 -4.71 32.18
CA LEU A 262 -20.17 -5.35 31.24
C LEU A 262 -18.72 -4.90 31.44
N ALA A 263 -18.47 -3.64 31.79
CA ALA A 263 -17.12 -3.12 32.03
C ALA A 263 -16.42 -3.75 33.25
N GLU A 264 -17.18 -4.29 34.21
CA GLU A 264 -16.65 -5.05 35.35
C GLU A 264 -16.04 -6.40 34.93
N GLY A 265 -16.44 -6.95 33.79
CA GLY A 265 -15.77 -8.12 33.21
C GLY A 265 -14.41 -7.74 32.63
N ASP A 266 -13.37 -8.54 32.86
CA ASP A 266 -12.05 -8.29 32.27
C ASP A 266 -12.09 -8.46 30.74
N HIS A 267 -12.12 -7.34 30.04
CA HIS A 267 -11.96 -7.28 28.60
C HIS A 267 -10.47 -7.06 28.34
N GLY A 268 -9.74 -8.14 28.07
CA GLY A 268 -8.29 -8.11 27.86
C GLY A 268 -7.82 -6.94 26.99
N GLY A 269 -6.65 -6.37 27.28
CA GLY A 269 -6.25 -5.01 26.86
C GLY A 269 -6.45 -4.63 25.39
N LEU A 270 -6.39 -5.58 24.45
CA LEU A 270 -6.62 -5.34 23.02
C LEU A 270 -8.08 -5.06 22.66
N ALA A 271 -9.04 -5.47 23.49
CA ALA A 271 -10.47 -5.17 23.31
C ALA A 271 -10.75 -3.67 23.25
N ARG A 272 -9.90 -2.86 23.92
CA ARG A 272 -9.99 -1.39 23.92
C ARG A 272 -9.68 -0.76 22.57
N LEU A 273 -9.10 -1.50 21.61
CA LEU A 273 -8.84 -0.99 20.28
C LEU A 273 -10.07 -1.10 19.38
N TYR A 274 -10.81 -2.20 19.45
CA TYR A 274 -12.00 -2.40 18.61
C TYR A 274 -13.32 -2.02 19.28
N HIS A 275 -13.31 -1.68 20.57
CA HIS A 275 -14.41 -1.02 21.27
C HIS A 275 -14.01 0.37 21.74
N PRO A 276 -14.90 1.39 21.62
CA PRO A 276 -14.68 2.66 22.27
C PRO A 276 -14.55 2.49 23.80
N PRO A 277 -13.73 3.29 24.49
CA PRO A 277 -13.65 3.28 25.94
C PRO A 277 -15.04 3.45 26.57
N VAL A 278 -15.33 2.74 27.67
CA VAL A 278 -16.66 2.75 28.30
C VAL A 278 -17.14 4.17 28.64
N GLY A 279 -16.23 5.06 29.05
CA GLY A 279 -16.56 6.47 29.30
C GLY A 279 -17.06 7.20 28.07
N VAL A 280 -16.49 6.93 26.89
CA VAL A 280 -16.94 7.46 25.61
C VAL A 280 -18.32 6.90 25.24
N ARG A 281 -18.53 5.60 25.44
CA ARG A 281 -19.83 4.93 25.19
C ARG A 281 -20.94 5.49 26.09
N ILE A 282 -20.69 5.65 27.40
CA ILE A 282 -21.61 6.25 28.37
C ILE A 282 -21.90 7.72 28.01
N TRP A 283 -20.87 8.49 27.67
CA TRP A 283 -21.05 9.88 27.23
C TRP A 283 -21.93 9.96 25.99
N PHE A 284 -21.74 9.05 25.02
CA PHE A 284 -22.52 9.00 23.79
C PHE A 284 -23.97 8.55 24.04
N ALA A 285 -24.17 7.51 24.86
CA ALA A 285 -25.50 7.01 25.23
C ALA A 285 -26.35 8.10 25.89
N THR A 286 -25.76 8.91 26.77
CA THR A 286 -26.46 10.00 27.48
C THR A 286 -26.68 11.26 26.64
N ARG A 287 -26.00 11.40 25.49
CA ARG A 287 -26.01 12.61 24.65
C ARG A 287 -26.29 12.33 23.17
N GLY A 288 -26.81 11.16 22.83
CA GLY A 288 -26.91 10.68 21.45
C GLY A 288 -27.69 11.61 20.51
N GLU A 289 -28.63 12.38 21.06
CA GLU A 289 -29.44 13.36 20.32
C GLU A 289 -28.77 14.72 20.16
N THR A 290 -27.73 15.02 20.94
CA THR A 290 -27.03 16.30 20.86
C THR A 290 -26.27 16.43 19.54
N GLY A 291 -26.22 17.65 18.99
CA GLY A 291 -25.46 17.93 17.77
C GLY A 291 -23.98 17.56 17.89
N GLY A 292 -23.39 17.67 19.09
CA GLY A 292 -22.00 17.30 19.35
C GLY A 292 -21.74 15.79 19.19
N ALA A 293 -22.62 14.93 19.72
CA ALA A 293 -22.49 13.48 19.55
C ALA A 293 -22.65 13.08 18.08
N GLN A 294 -23.66 13.65 17.38
CA GLN A 294 -23.85 13.41 15.95
C GLN A 294 -22.63 13.87 15.12
N LEU A 295 -22.04 15.01 15.47
CA LEU A 295 -20.84 15.53 14.83
C LEU A 295 -19.64 14.62 15.05
N LEU A 296 -19.40 14.15 16.28
CA LEU A 296 -18.33 13.20 16.58
C LEU A 296 -18.46 11.93 15.73
N LEU A 297 -19.65 11.34 15.66
CA LEU A 297 -19.90 10.13 14.89
C LEU A 297 -19.66 10.33 13.39
N THR A 298 -20.06 11.48 12.85
CA THR A 298 -19.91 11.80 11.41
C THR A 298 -18.47 12.19 11.05
N LEU A 299 -17.74 12.83 11.96
CA LEU A 299 -16.34 13.23 11.75
C LEU A 299 -15.32 12.14 12.07
N LEU A 300 -15.70 11.04 12.71
CA LEU A 300 -14.75 10.00 13.13
C LEU A 300 -13.92 9.45 11.96
N TRP A 301 -14.54 9.22 10.80
CA TRP A 301 -13.85 8.75 9.59
C TRP A 301 -12.92 9.80 8.96
N PRO A 302 -13.36 11.02 8.60
CA PRO A 302 -12.47 12.01 8.01
C PRO A 302 -11.37 12.48 8.98
N VAL A 303 -11.62 12.49 10.30
CA VAL A 303 -10.58 12.75 11.30
C VAL A 303 -9.56 11.61 11.32
N ALA A 304 -9.97 10.35 11.16
CA ALA A 304 -9.05 9.23 11.03
C ALA A 304 -8.18 9.33 9.78
N LEU A 305 -8.72 9.77 8.62
CA LEU A 305 -7.93 10.06 7.41
C LEU A 305 -6.93 11.21 7.63
N LEU A 306 -7.33 12.26 8.34
CA LEU A 306 -6.41 13.36 8.68
C LEU A 306 -5.29 12.89 9.61
N ALA A 307 -5.63 12.12 10.66
CA ALA A 307 -4.66 11.53 11.57
C ALA A 307 -3.71 10.56 10.84
N GLN A 308 -4.23 9.83 9.86
CA GLN A 308 -3.47 8.95 8.98
C GLN A 308 -2.40 9.72 8.18
N LEU A 309 -2.78 10.87 7.60
CA LEU A 309 -1.87 11.76 6.88
C LEU A 309 -0.82 12.37 7.82
N LEU A 310 -1.25 12.86 8.99
CA LEU A 310 -0.35 13.42 10.01
C LEU A 310 0.69 12.39 10.47
N LEU A 311 0.27 11.15 10.70
CA LEU A 311 1.18 10.07 11.08
C LEU A 311 2.17 9.72 9.96
N ALA A 312 1.72 9.74 8.70
CA ALA A 312 2.61 9.55 7.56
C ALA A 312 3.67 10.66 7.49
N MET A 313 3.29 11.92 7.72
CA MET A 313 4.24 13.03 7.77
C MET A 313 5.24 12.89 8.92
N LEU A 314 4.76 12.55 10.12
CA LEU A 314 5.61 12.34 11.31
C LEU A 314 6.61 11.20 11.13
N GLY A 315 6.26 10.15 10.37
CA GLY A 315 7.17 9.06 10.04
C GLY A 315 8.13 9.39 8.89
N ALA A 316 7.68 10.15 7.89
CA ALA A 316 8.48 10.43 6.71
C ALA A 316 9.65 11.38 7.00
N VAL A 317 9.47 12.41 7.85
CA VAL A 317 10.55 13.35 8.21
C VAL A 317 11.79 12.63 8.79
N PRO A 318 11.67 11.83 9.86
CA PRO A 318 12.83 11.09 10.40
C PRO A 318 13.38 10.07 9.40
N ALA A 319 12.53 9.44 8.56
CA ALA A 319 13.01 8.54 7.51
C ALA A 319 13.91 9.28 6.50
N TYR A 320 13.51 10.44 5.98
CA TYR A 320 14.34 11.25 5.09
C TYR A 320 15.64 11.72 5.75
N VAL A 321 15.59 12.12 7.03
CA VAL A 321 16.79 12.50 7.78
C VAL A 321 17.75 11.32 7.94
N LEU A 322 17.23 10.11 8.20
CA LEU A 322 18.04 8.88 8.26
C LEU A 322 18.67 8.52 6.91
N LEU A 323 18.02 8.88 5.81
CA LEU A 323 18.53 8.76 4.44
C LEU A 323 19.54 9.86 4.06
N GLY A 324 19.84 10.79 4.98
CA GLY A 324 20.87 11.83 4.79
C GLY A 324 20.35 13.19 4.32
N ALA A 325 19.03 13.39 4.22
CA ALA A 325 18.47 14.71 3.92
C ALA A 325 18.64 15.67 5.12
N SER A 326 18.84 16.96 4.84
CA SER A 326 18.74 17.99 5.89
C SER A 326 17.29 18.07 6.41
N ARG A 327 17.09 18.53 7.66
CA ARG A 327 15.74 18.66 8.25
C ARG A 327 14.83 19.55 7.40
N ASP A 328 15.32 20.69 6.95
CA ASP A 328 14.55 21.63 6.12
C ASP A 328 14.16 21.02 4.76
N ARG A 329 15.05 20.22 4.16
CA ARG A 329 14.74 19.48 2.94
C ARG A 329 13.71 18.39 3.21
N ALA A 330 13.92 17.55 4.24
CA ALA A 330 12.98 16.50 4.62
C ALA A 330 11.58 17.06 4.87
N THR A 331 11.45 18.17 5.61
CA THR A 331 10.16 18.83 5.85
C THR A 331 9.51 19.32 4.56
N ARG A 332 10.26 19.95 3.65
CA ARG A 332 9.73 20.40 2.35
C ARG A 332 9.24 19.24 1.49
N GLU A 333 10.01 18.16 1.37
CA GLU A 333 9.62 16.96 0.61
C GLU A 333 8.38 16.29 1.21
N VAL A 334 8.31 16.18 2.54
CA VAL A 334 7.16 15.60 3.23
C VAL A 334 5.90 16.46 3.07
N LEU A 335 6.02 17.79 3.11
CA LEU A 335 4.90 18.69 2.83
C LEU A 335 4.42 18.57 1.38
N ALA A 336 5.36 18.45 0.41
CA ALA A 336 5.02 18.22 -0.98
C ALA A 336 4.29 16.88 -1.18
N LEU A 337 4.76 15.81 -0.54
CA LEU A 337 4.09 14.50 -0.54
C LEU A 337 2.71 14.54 0.12
N ALA A 338 2.57 15.27 1.22
CA ALA A 338 1.28 15.42 1.89
C ALA A 338 0.28 16.18 1.02
N HIS A 339 0.72 17.23 0.34
CA HIS A 339 -0.08 17.99 -0.62
C HIS A 339 -0.48 17.13 -1.82
N ASP A 340 0.44 16.35 -2.38
CA ASP A 340 0.12 15.38 -3.44
C ASP A 340 -0.90 14.35 -2.93
N THR A 341 -0.69 13.76 -1.75
CA THR A 341 -1.63 12.80 -1.14
C THR A 341 -3.02 13.41 -0.95
N LEU A 342 -3.13 14.65 -0.49
CA LEU A 342 -4.42 15.32 -0.31
C LEU A 342 -5.19 15.49 -1.63
N THR A 343 -4.49 15.75 -2.73
CA THR A 343 -5.10 16.04 -4.03
C THR A 343 -5.37 14.79 -4.87
N THR A 344 -4.48 13.79 -4.77
CA THR A 344 -4.50 12.59 -5.61
C THR A 344 -5.12 11.37 -4.92
N ASP A 345 -5.14 11.30 -3.58
CA ASP A 345 -5.70 10.13 -2.88
C ASP A 345 -7.23 10.08 -3.07
N PRO A 346 -7.77 9.03 -3.73
CA PRO A 346 -9.20 8.89 -3.95
C PRO A 346 -10.00 8.77 -2.64
N ALA A 347 -9.37 8.45 -1.51
CA ALA A 347 -10.05 8.31 -0.23
C ALA A 347 -10.72 9.62 0.25
N TRP A 348 -10.08 10.77 0.03
CA TRP A 348 -10.65 12.07 0.40
C TRP A 348 -11.87 12.42 -0.45
N TRP A 349 -11.74 12.25 -1.77
CA TRP A 349 -12.84 12.46 -2.71
C TRP A 349 -14.01 11.51 -2.46
N ALA A 350 -13.73 10.23 -2.22
CA ALA A 350 -14.76 9.25 -1.89
C ALA A 350 -15.44 9.57 -0.56
N THR A 351 -14.70 10.04 0.44
CA THR A 351 -15.27 10.49 1.73
C THR A 351 -16.21 11.67 1.52
N LEU A 352 -15.78 12.70 0.79
CA LEU A 352 -16.63 13.84 0.45
C LEU A 352 -17.89 13.41 -0.31
N ALA A 353 -17.73 12.58 -1.35
CA ALA A 353 -18.84 12.06 -2.15
C ALA A 353 -19.84 11.26 -1.29
N VAL A 354 -19.36 10.38 -0.41
CA VAL A 354 -20.22 9.60 0.49
C VAL A 354 -20.99 10.51 1.45
N VAL A 355 -20.34 11.51 2.06
CA VAL A 355 -21.03 12.45 2.95
C VAL A 355 -22.07 13.27 2.19
N LEU A 356 -21.76 13.73 0.98
CA LEU A 356 -22.70 14.48 0.12
C LEU A 356 -23.91 13.64 -0.27
N VAL A 357 -23.70 12.40 -0.71
CA VAL A 357 -24.77 11.50 -1.21
C VAL A 357 -25.53 10.81 -0.08
N TRP A 358 -25.01 10.83 1.16
CA TRP A 358 -25.59 10.12 2.30
C TRP A 358 -27.08 10.39 2.54
N PRO A 359 -27.59 11.64 2.50
CA PRO A 359 -29.02 11.90 2.70
C PRO A 359 -29.90 11.16 1.69
N LEU A 360 -29.50 11.16 0.41
CA LEU A 360 -30.21 10.44 -0.65
C LEU A 360 -30.17 8.93 -0.40
N ALA A 361 -28.98 8.39 -0.10
CA ALA A 361 -28.82 6.96 0.19
C ALA A 361 -29.64 6.52 1.43
N ALA A 362 -29.78 7.38 2.44
CA ALA A 362 -30.59 7.11 3.62
C ALA A 362 -32.09 7.07 3.28
N THR A 363 -32.59 7.97 2.42
CA THR A 363 -34.00 7.99 1.98
C THR A 363 -34.37 6.78 1.13
N VAL A 364 -33.53 6.38 0.17
CA VAL A 364 -33.77 5.19 -0.66
C VAL A 364 -33.76 3.91 0.19
N ARG A 365 -32.90 3.86 1.21
CA ARG A 365 -32.82 2.72 2.13
C ARG A 365 -34.08 2.62 3.00
N SER A 366 -34.61 3.74 3.49
CA SER A 366 -35.84 3.73 4.29
C SER A 366 -37.07 3.36 3.46
N SER A 367 -37.12 3.72 2.17
CA SER A 367 -38.22 3.35 1.28
C SER A 367 -38.18 1.87 0.88
N ALA A 368 -37.00 1.31 0.60
CA ALA A 368 -36.86 -0.08 0.17
C ALA A 368 -37.07 -1.10 1.30
N GLY A 369 -36.87 -0.69 2.57
CA GLY A 369 -36.89 -1.59 3.72
C GLY A 369 -38.27 -1.97 4.27
N GLY A 370 -39.37 -1.35 3.80
CA GLY A 370 -40.75 -1.59 4.28
C GLY A 370 -41.02 -1.27 5.76
N ARG A 371 -39.97 -1.16 6.59
CA ARG A 371 -39.99 -0.71 7.97
C ARG A 371 -39.60 0.75 7.98
N ARG A 372 -40.45 1.60 8.59
CA ARG A 372 -40.12 2.98 8.97
C ARG A 372 -38.90 2.93 9.91
N ALA A 373 -37.70 2.86 9.34
CA ALA A 373 -36.53 3.27 10.07
C ALA A 373 -36.69 4.76 10.30
N PRO A 374 -36.60 5.26 11.56
CA PRO A 374 -36.56 6.69 11.79
C PRO A 374 -35.45 7.23 10.89
N ALA A 375 -35.83 8.09 9.94
CA ALA A 375 -34.88 8.69 9.03
C ALA A 375 -33.87 9.41 9.93
N PHE A 376 -32.60 9.06 9.78
CA PHE A 376 -31.54 9.65 10.58
C PHE A 376 -31.46 11.13 10.19
N SER A 377 -32.23 11.99 10.86
CA SER A 377 -32.21 13.43 10.60
C SER A 377 -31.01 14.01 11.32
N LEU A 378 -29.89 14.10 10.60
CA LEU A 378 -28.82 14.98 11.04
C LEU A 378 -29.36 16.41 11.07
N SER A 379 -29.06 17.15 12.13
CA SER A 379 -29.34 18.59 12.10
C SER A 379 -28.60 19.21 10.91
N SER A 380 -29.22 20.22 10.26
CA SER A 380 -28.62 20.91 9.11
C SER A 380 -27.20 21.43 9.42
N ARG A 381 -26.97 21.90 10.65
CA ARG A 381 -25.65 22.33 11.12
C ARG A 381 -24.63 21.18 11.12
N VAL A 382 -24.97 20.03 11.70
CA VAL A 382 -24.07 18.87 11.75
C VAL A 382 -23.74 18.37 10.35
N TYR A 383 -24.75 18.28 9.47
CA TYR A 383 -24.53 17.87 8.09
C TYR A 383 -23.61 18.84 7.34
N THR A 384 -23.86 20.15 7.48
CA THR A 384 -23.02 21.19 6.86
C THR A 384 -21.58 21.08 7.32
N THR A 385 -21.33 20.92 8.63
CA THR A 385 -19.97 20.74 9.16
C THR A 385 -19.32 19.46 8.64
N ALA A 386 -20.06 18.34 8.58
CA ALA A 386 -19.56 17.07 8.08
C ALA A 386 -19.16 17.13 6.60
N VAL A 387 -19.84 17.95 5.79
CA VAL A 387 -19.49 18.22 4.38
C VAL A 387 -18.32 19.20 4.28
N LEU A 388 -18.37 20.32 5.02
CA LEU A 388 -17.36 21.38 4.97
C LEU A 388 -16.00 20.87 5.42
N PHE A 389 -15.91 19.97 6.41
CA PHE A 389 -14.64 19.47 6.90
C PHE A 389 -13.75 18.82 5.81
N PRO A 390 -14.16 17.73 5.14
CA PRO A 390 -13.36 17.15 4.06
C PRO A 390 -13.21 18.09 2.86
N ALA A 391 -14.20 18.95 2.58
CA ALA A 391 -14.10 19.94 1.50
C ALA A 391 -13.01 20.99 1.78
N VAL A 392 -12.92 21.51 3.00
CA VAL A 392 -11.87 22.46 3.42
C VAL A 392 -10.51 21.78 3.38
N VAL A 393 -10.39 20.54 3.85
CA VAL A 393 -9.12 19.78 3.76
C VAL A 393 -8.66 19.62 2.30
N LEU A 394 -9.58 19.26 1.39
CA LEU A 394 -9.30 19.19 -0.04
C LEU A 394 -8.94 20.55 -0.64
N LEU A 395 -9.66 21.63 -0.28
CA LEU A 395 -9.36 22.99 -0.75
C LEU A 395 -7.99 23.47 -0.30
N VAL A 396 -7.60 23.19 0.95
CA VAL A 396 -6.23 23.45 1.44
C VAL A 396 -5.21 22.66 0.64
N GLY A 397 -5.54 21.40 0.31
CA GLY A 397 -4.75 20.57 -0.60
C GLY A 397 -4.60 21.15 -2.01
N LEU A 398 -5.54 21.96 -2.50
CA LEU A 398 -5.48 22.57 -3.84
C LEU A 398 -4.73 23.91 -3.88
N LEU A 399 -4.40 24.51 -2.72
CA LEU A 399 -3.62 25.74 -2.69
C LEU A 399 -2.19 25.47 -3.16
N PRO A 400 -1.66 26.22 -4.14
CA PRO A 400 -0.31 25.99 -4.66
C PRO A 400 0.70 26.18 -3.54
N LEU A 401 1.38 25.09 -3.14
CA LEU A 401 2.59 25.22 -2.35
C LEU A 401 3.64 25.88 -3.25
N ALA A 402 4.07 27.08 -2.87
CA ALA A 402 5.16 27.76 -3.54
C ALA A 402 6.36 26.80 -3.62
N SER A 403 6.87 26.59 -4.85
CA SER A 403 7.99 25.72 -5.24
C SER A 403 7.76 24.19 -5.22
N ARG A 404 7.43 23.64 -6.39
CA ARG A 404 7.73 22.23 -6.74
C ARG A 404 9.26 22.11 -6.87
N PRO A 405 9.94 21.19 -6.15
CA PRO A 405 11.37 20.97 -6.35
C PRO A 405 11.57 20.42 -7.77
N THR A 406 12.28 21.17 -8.61
CA THR A 406 12.73 20.69 -9.91
C THR A 406 13.87 19.70 -9.68
N GLY A 407 13.57 18.42 -9.94
CA GLY A 407 14.44 17.25 -9.99
C GLY A 407 15.94 17.44 -9.70
N ASP A 408 16.33 17.15 -8.46
CA ASP A 408 17.44 16.23 -8.16
C ASP A 408 17.52 15.98 -6.66
N VAL A 409 17.02 14.82 -6.22
CA VAL A 409 16.90 14.43 -4.80
C VAL A 409 18.27 14.33 -4.10
N PHE A 410 19.38 14.31 -4.85
CA PHE A 410 20.72 14.06 -4.32
C PHE A 410 21.81 15.06 -4.72
N ALA A 411 21.54 16.09 -5.53
CA ALA A 411 22.61 16.90 -6.13
C ALA A 411 23.21 18.01 -5.21
N ASP A 412 22.53 18.45 -4.16
CA ASP A 412 22.73 19.85 -3.71
C ASP A 412 23.57 20.07 -2.43
N ALA A 413 24.40 19.10 -2.00
CA ALA A 413 25.25 19.30 -0.81
C ALA A 413 26.69 19.76 -1.13
N GLY A 414 27.00 20.05 -2.39
CA GLY A 414 28.38 20.18 -2.86
C GLY A 414 28.98 21.58 -2.85
N ASP A 415 28.19 22.65 -2.99
CA ASP A 415 28.72 23.93 -3.49
C ASP A 415 28.75 25.08 -2.47
N GLY A 416 28.22 24.89 -1.25
CA GLY A 416 28.07 25.99 -0.29
C GLY A 416 29.29 26.34 0.58
N ARG A 417 30.44 25.65 0.46
CA ARG A 417 31.55 25.84 1.42
C ARG A 417 32.94 26.07 0.83
N ALA A 418 33.07 26.22 -0.49
CA ALA A 418 34.37 26.46 -1.15
C ALA A 418 34.73 27.95 -1.33
N THR A 419 34.01 28.89 -0.70
CA THR A 419 34.34 30.32 -0.69
C THR A 419 34.57 30.83 0.72
N ALA A 420 35.60 30.34 1.40
CA ALA A 420 36.20 31.06 2.53
C ALA A 420 37.67 30.68 2.68
N SER A 421 38.53 31.71 2.67
CA SER A 421 39.91 31.72 3.15
C SER A 421 41.02 31.32 2.18
N THR A 422 41.17 32.08 1.08
CA THR A 422 42.51 32.46 0.60
C THR A 422 42.99 33.66 1.42
N GLY A 423 43.78 33.44 2.46
CA GLY A 423 44.40 34.53 3.20
C GLY A 423 45.27 34.08 4.37
N GLY A 424 46.59 34.04 4.15
CA GLY A 424 47.59 34.13 5.21
C GLY A 424 48.61 32.98 5.28
N PRO A 425 49.90 33.22 4.99
CA PRO A 425 50.96 32.30 5.34
C PRO A 425 51.33 32.50 6.82
N SER A 426 51.21 31.45 7.63
CA SER A 426 51.88 31.39 8.93
C SER A 426 52.83 30.21 8.91
N GLU A 427 54.11 30.56 8.89
CA GLU A 427 55.25 29.70 9.16
C GLU A 427 55.18 29.14 10.59
N GLY A 428 55.75 27.94 10.76
CA GLY A 428 56.31 27.50 12.04
C GLY A 428 55.43 26.55 12.84
N GLY A 429 55.66 25.25 12.67
CA GLY A 429 55.09 24.24 13.55
C GLY A 429 55.41 22.82 13.11
N ASP A 430 56.67 22.41 13.28
CA ASP A 430 57.07 21.00 13.25
C ASP A 430 56.28 20.23 14.32
N GLY A 431 55.35 19.39 13.89
CA GLY A 431 54.45 18.68 14.78
C GLY A 431 53.76 17.48 14.12
N ALA A 432 54.45 16.34 14.18
CA ALA A 432 53.94 14.97 14.10
C ALA A 432 53.02 14.60 12.91
N ASP A 433 53.62 13.91 11.95
CA ASP A 433 53.04 13.22 10.79
C ASP A 433 51.80 12.36 11.10
N GLY A 434 50.64 13.00 11.12
CA GLY A 434 49.39 12.36 10.75
C GLY A 434 49.15 12.64 9.27
N THR A 435 49.49 11.70 8.40
CA THR A 435 49.21 11.78 6.96
C THR A 435 47.70 11.91 6.74
N SER A 436 47.22 13.16 6.68
CA SER A 436 45.87 13.49 6.29
C SER A 436 45.72 13.07 4.83
N THR A 437 45.16 11.88 4.59
CA THR A 437 44.88 11.39 3.24
C THR A 437 43.89 12.36 2.60
N ALA A 438 44.36 13.15 1.64
CA ALA A 438 43.54 14.10 0.92
C ALA A 438 42.30 13.39 0.36
N CYS A 439 41.12 14.01 0.52
CA CYS A 439 39.88 13.42 0.03
C CYS A 439 39.95 13.21 -1.49
N PRO A 440 39.40 12.11 -2.02
CA PRO A 440 39.41 11.84 -3.46
C PRO A 440 38.80 13.01 -4.23
N SER A 441 39.50 13.49 -5.26
CA SER A 441 39.00 14.55 -6.12
C SER A 441 37.76 14.07 -6.89
N ARG A 442 36.80 14.99 -7.11
CA ARG A 442 35.65 14.79 -8.00
C ARG A 442 36.17 14.73 -9.44
N SER A 443 36.65 13.57 -9.88
CA SER A 443 36.97 13.31 -11.29
C SER A 443 35.95 12.36 -11.89
N ALA A 444 35.58 12.61 -13.14
CA ALA A 444 34.68 11.74 -13.88
C ALA A 444 35.19 10.30 -13.84
N PRO A 445 34.31 9.30 -13.67
CA PRO A 445 34.73 7.91 -13.69
C PRO A 445 35.36 7.55 -15.04
N ALA A 446 36.28 6.58 -15.01
CA ALA A 446 36.86 6.01 -16.21
C ALA A 446 35.78 5.42 -17.13
N ASP A 447 36.07 5.37 -18.43
CA ASP A 447 35.12 4.84 -19.40
C ASP A 447 34.74 3.39 -19.05
N PRO A 448 33.44 3.11 -18.91
CA PRO A 448 32.97 1.76 -18.71
C PRO A 448 33.47 0.82 -19.81
N THR A 449 33.80 -0.43 -19.44
CA THR A 449 34.14 -1.49 -20.39
C THR A 449 32.90 -2.25 -20.85
N ARG A 450 32.97 -2.82 -22.06
CA ARG A 450 31.86 -3.60 -22.61
C ARG A 450 31.60 -4.82 -21.72
N PRO A 451 30.34 -5.13 -21.35
CA PRO A 451 30.04 -6.31 -20.56
C PRO A 451 30.54 -7.60 -21.24
N PRO A 452 31.22 -8.51 -20.51
CA PRO A 452 31.67 -9.77 -21.07
C PRO A 452 30.48 -10.69 -21.40
N GLY A 453 30.69 -11.65 -22.30
CA GLY A 453 29.71 -12.71 -22.60
C GLY A 453 28.54 -12.29 -23.48
N LEU A 454 28.52 -11.05 -23.98
CA LEU A 454 27.48 -10.62 -24.92
C LEU A 454 27.60 -11.34 -26.26
N PRO A 455 26.48 -11.71 -26.90
CA PRO A 455 26.49 -12.20 -28.26
C PRO A 455 27.09 -11.14 -29.18
N SER A 456 27.76 -11.60 -30.24
CA SER A 456 28.32 -10.74 -31.27
C SER A 456 27.95 -11.26 -32.65
N PHE A 457 27.67 -10.37 -33.59
CA PHE A 457 27.48 -10.75 -34.98
C PHE A 457 28.79 -11.14 -35.67
N THR A 458 29.93 -10.88 -35.04
CA THR A 458 31.28 -10.98 -35.63
C THR A 458 31.89 -12.38 -35.51
N ARG A 459 31.26 -13.34 -34.83
CA ARG A 459 31.90 -14.60 -34.44
C ARG A 459 31.47 -15.78 -35.31
N GLY A 460 32.20 -15.95 -36.39
CA GLY A 460 32.14 -17.15 -37.24
C GLY A 460 33.05 -16.99 -38.43
N GLY A 461 34.37 -16.99 -38.18
CA GLY A 461 35.45 -17.07 -39.18
C GLY A 461 35.07 -16.64 -40.59
N LEU A 462 34.87 -15.33 -40.82
CA LEU A 462 34.99 -14.82 -42.17
C LEU A 462 36.41 -15.19 -42.63
N PRO A 463 36.57 -15.95 -43.73
CA PRO A 463 37.90 -16.28 -44.23
C PRO A 463 38.64 -14.95 -44.39
N THR A 464 39.82 -14.85 -43.78
CA THR A 464 40.74 -13.74 -43.99
C THR A 464 40.83 -13.53 -45.50
N ALA A 465 40.25 -12.44 -45.98
CA ALA A 465 40.16 -12.11 -47.39
C ALA A 465 41.55 -11.72 -47.90
N SER A 466 42.41 -12.72 -48.07
CA SER A 466 43.67 -12.64 -48.76
C SER A 466 43.39 -12.69 -50.27
N GLY A 467 42.80 -11.62 -50.81
CA GLY A 467 42.52 -11.53 -52.24
C GLY A 467 41.64 -10.32 -52.52
N GLY A 468 42.21 -9.30 -53.16
CA GLY A 468 41.57 -8.02 -53.44
C GLY A 468 40.30 -8.15 -54.27
N SER A 469 39.16 -8.36 -53.62
CA SER A 469 37.86 -8.01 -54.19
C SER A 469 37.74 -6.49 -54.15
N ALA A 470 37.48 -5.91 -55.32
CA ALA A 470 37.15 -4.50 -55.45
C ALA A 470 36.06 -4.12 -54.42
N PRO A 471 36.12 -2.91 -53.84
CA PRO A 471 35.07 -2.45 -52.93
C PRO A 471 33.72 -2.62 -53.62
N PRO A 472 32.69 -3.15 -52.93
CA PRO A 472 31.36 -3.24 -53.50
C PRO A 472 30.97 -1.86 -54.05
N PRO A 473 30.23 -1.81 -55.18
CA PRO A 473 29.84 -0.55 -55.79
C PRO A 473 29.23 0.36 -54.73
N ALA A 474 29.65 1.63 -54.73
CA ALA A 474 29.18 2.62 -53.78
C ALA A 474 27.67 2.78 -53.94
N ASP A 475 26.91 2.07 -53.10
CA ASP A 475 25.51 2.37 -52.90
C ASP A 475 25.43 3.84 -52.49
N GLY A 476 24.75 4.65 -53.30
CA GLY A 476 24.51 6.05 -52.96
C GLY A 476 23.85 6.16 -51.58
N PRO A 477 23.94 7.34 -50.93
CA PRO A 477 23.33 7.55 -49.63
C PRO A 477 21.85 7.14 -49.67
N ARG A 478 21.43 6.30 -48.73
CA ARG A 478 20.07 5.74 -48.67
C ARG A 478 19.45 6.00 -47.32
N THR A 479 18.25 6.56 -47.31
CA THR A 479 17.47 6.77 -46.09
C THR A 479 16.41 5.68 -45.96
N LEU A 480 16.43 5.02 -44.81
CA LEU A 480 15.51 3.97 -44.42
C LEU A 480 14.70 4.43 -43.21
N ARG A 481 13.46 3.98 -43.09
CA ARG A 481 12.62 4.21 -41.91
C ARG A 481 12.29 2.90 -41.24
N THR A 482 12.31 2.85 -39.90
CA THR A 482 11.77 1.70 -39.18
C THR A 482 10.27 1.58 -39.45
N LEU A 483 9.84 0.45 -40.02
CA LEU A 483 8.43 0.10 -40.21
C LEU A 483 7.88 -0.59 -38.96
N SER A 484 8.67 -1.50 -38.38
CA SER A 484 8.30 -2.23 -37.17
C SER A 484 9.52 -2.77 -36.42
N VAL A 485 9.37 -2.91 -35.11
CA VAL A 485 10.28 -3.65 -34.23
C VAL A 485 9.70 -5.06 -34.09
N THR A 486 10.31 -6.04 -34.75
CA THR A 486 9.76 -7.41 -34.88
C THR A 486 10.10 -8.31 -33.70
N SER A 487 11.22 -8.07 -33.02
CA SER A 487 11.59 -8.82 -31.81
C SER A 487 12.39 -7.95 -30.84
N VAL A 488 12.21 -8.19 -29.54
CA VAL A 488 13.00 -7.62 -28.46
C VAL A 488 13.34 -8.74 -27.48
N GLU A 489 14.62 -9.05 -27.36
CA GLU A 489 15.15 -10.05 -26.43
C GLU A 489 16.04 -9.33 -25.41
N VAL A 490 15.67 -9.41 -24.13
CA VAL A 490 16.43 -8.81 -23.03
C VAL A 490 17.56 -9.77 -22.66
N LEU A 491 18.80 -9.33 -22.88
CA LEU A 491 20.01 -10.10 -22.53
C LEU A 491 20.45 -9.80 -21.09
N SER A 492 20.27 -8.55 -20.64
CA SER A 492 20.40 -8.13 -19.25
C SER A 492 19.63 -6.81 -18.98
N GLY A 493 19.20 -6.60 -17.74
CA GLY A 493 18.34 -5.46 -17.36
C GLY A 493 16.85 -5.80 -17.35
N SER A 494 16.00 -4.78 -17.24
CA SER A 494 14.55 -4.95 -17.15
C SER A 494 13.82 -4.79 -18.50
N LYS A 495 12.62 -5.36 -18.60
CA LYS A 495 11.75 -5.19 -19.78
C LYS A 495 11.36 -3.72 -20.02
N ALA A 496 11.23 -2.92 -18.96
CA ALA A 496 10.93 -1.50 -19.08
C ALA A 496 12.10 -0.73 -19.74
N GLN A 497 13.33 -0.98 -19.29
CA GLN A 497 14.53 -0.40 -19.90
C GLN A 497 14.69 -0.78 -21.38
N ALA A 498 14.27 -1.99 -21.74
CA ALA A 498 14.24 -2.40 -23.14
C ALA A 498 13.20 -1.60 -23.94
N GLN A 499 12.01 -1.38 -23.36
CA GLN A 499 10.93 -0.62 -23.99
C GLN A 499 11.31 0.86 -24.20
N ASP A 500 12.05 1.47 -23.27
CA ASP A 500 12.55 2.86 -23.38
C ASP A 500 13.42 3.08 -24.62
N LEU A 501 14.09 2.03 -25.13
CA LEU A 501 14.80 2.09 -26.42
C LEU A 501 13.88 1.81 -27.61
N VAL A 502 12.97 0.85 -27.46
CA VAL A 502 12.06 0.42 -28.53
C VAL A 502 11.19 1.57 -29.02
N ASP A 503 10.69 2.40 -28.10
CA ASP A 503 9.76 3.49 -28.45
C ASP A 503 10.39 4.54 -29.38
N PRO A 504 11.59 5.08 -29.11
CA PRO A 504 12.31 5.92 -30.07
C PRO A 504 12.60 5.22 -31.40
N LEU A 505 12.89 3.90 -31.38
CA LEU A 505 13.25 3.15 -32.59
C LEU A 505 12.05 2.90 -33.52
N ARG A 506 10.81 2.83 -33.01
CA ARG A 506 9.60 2.60 -33.81
C ARG A 506 9.36 3.66 -34.89
N GLY A 507 9.94 4.86 -34.75
CA GLY A 507 9.85 5.94 -35.71
C GLY A 507 11.18 6.34 -36.37
N ALA A 508 12.28 5.67 -36.01
CA ALA A 508 13.62 6.12 -36.37
C ALA A 508 13.88 6.11 -37.88
N ARG A 509 14.59 7.14 -38.34
CA ARG A 509 15.19 7.23 -39.68
C ARG A 509 16.66 6.86 -39.60
N TRP A 510 17.06 5.98 -40.49
CA TRP A 510 18.42 5.48 -40.63
C TRP A 510 18.99 6.00 -41.95
N THR A 511 20.19 6.54 -41.92
CA THR A 511 20.90 6.98 -43.14
C THR A 511 22.13 6.10 -43.30
N LEU A 512 22.13 5.30 -44.37
CA LEU A 512 23.31 4.56 -44.81
C LEU A 512 24.11 5.51 -45.72
N HIS A 513 25.29 5.90 -45.25
CA HIS A 513 26.19 6.82 -45.94
C HIS A 513 27.02 6.08 -46.99
N GLY A 514 27.53 6.82 -47.99
CA GLY A 514 28.37 6.26 -49.05
C GLY A 514 29.70 5.67 -48.55
N ASP A 515 30.16 6.05 -47.35
CA ASP A 515 31.31 5.46 -46.67
C ASP A 515 30.99 4.13 -45.97
N GLY A 516 29.73 3.69 -46.03
CA GLY A 516 29.25 2.46 -45.42
C GLY A 516 28.90 2.57 -43.94
N SER A 517 28.94 3.77 -43.36
CA SER A 517 28.44 4.03 -42.00
C SER A 517 26.92 4.16 -41.98
N LEU A 518 26.30 3.84 -40.83
CA LEU A 518 24.87 3.91 -40.61
C LEU A 518 24.62 4.80 -39.37
N SER A 519 23.86 5.88 -39.55
CA SER A 519 23.43 6.76 -38.47
C SER A 519 21.91 6.73 -38.30
N ALA A 520 21.42 6.86 -37.06
CA ALA A 520 20.00 7.04 -36.77
C ALA A 520 19.72 8.47 -36.27
N ASP A 521 18.51 8.96 -36.46
CA ASP A 521 17.99 10.21 -35.85
C ASP A 521 17.59 10.06 -34.38
N VAL A 522 18.20 9.09 -33.68
CA VAL A 522 17.94 8.78 -32.27
C VAL A 522 19.23 8.97 -31.49
N ASP A 523 19.26 9.92 -30.56
CA ASP A 523 20.47 10.29 -29.80
C ASP A 523 21.11 9.11 -29.04
N SER A 524 20.32 8.13 -28.61
CA SER A 524 20.85 6.97 -27.88
C SER A 524 21.58 5.95 -28.77
N VAL A 525 21.55 6.11 -30.09
CA VAL A 525 22.17 5.21 -31.07
C VAL A 525 23.51 5.82 -31.54
N PRO A 526 24.66 5.15 -31.31
CA PRO A 526 25.94 5.62 -31.85
C PRO A 526 25.97 5.50 -33.37
N VAL A 527 26.78 6.31 -34.04
CA VAL A 527 27.09 6.10 -35.47
C VAL A 527 27.78 4.74 -35.63
N LEU A 528 27.21 3.88 -36.47
CA LEU A 528 27.69 2.53 -36.69
C LEU A 528 28.59 2.52 -37.92
N ARG A 529 29.84 2.07 -37.77
CA ARG A 529 30.81 1.99 -38.87
C ARG A 529 30.85 0.57 -39.42
N GLY A 530 30.92 0.43 -40.74
CA GLY A 530 31.00 -0.87 -41.40
C GLY A 530 32.29 -1.61 -41.01
N THR A 531 32.16 -2.86 -40.59
CA THR A 531 33.28 -3.75 -40.27
C THR A 531 33.44 -4.88 -41.29
N GLY A 532 32.44 -5.12 -42.13
CA GLY A 532 32.49 -6.08 -43.23
C GLY A 532 31.22 -6.06 -44.07
N VAL A 533 31.32 -6.59 -45.28
CA VAL A 533 30.19 -6.77 -46.21
C VAL A 533 30.30 -8.17 -46.84
N SER A 534 29.19 -8.89 -46.93
CA SER A 534 29.07 -10.16 -47.65
C SER A 534 27.71 -10.22 -48.33
N ASP A 535 27.70 -10.31 -49.67
CA ASP A 535 26.49 -10.30 -50.49
C ASP A 535 25.55 -9.14 -50.13
N THR A 536 24.42 -9.45 -49.51
CA THR A 536 23.39 -8.52 -49.07
C THR A 536 23.51 -8.11 -47.60
N THR A 537 24.54 -8.57 -46.89
CA THR A 537 24.69 -8.38 -45.44
C THR A 537 25.87 -7.47 -45.12
N ARG A 538 25.63 -6.44 -44.31
CA ARG A 538 26.65 -5.52 -43.78
C ARG A 538 26.69 -5.65 -42.26
N TRP A 539 27.90 -5.82 -41.73
CA TRP A 539 28.15 -5.81 -40.28
C TRP A 539 28.67 -4.44 -39.88
N LEU A 540 28.14 -3.90 -38.79
CA LEU A 540 28.52 -2.58 -38.30
C LEU A 540 28.72 -2.58 -36.79
N THR A 541 29.59 -1.70 -36.31
CA THR A 541 29.81 -1.49 -34.88
C THR A 541 29.90 -0.01 -34.56
N GLY A 542 29.40 0.38 -33.39
CA GLY A 542 29.49 1.76 -32.90
C GLY A 542 29.60 1.81 -31.38
N GLN A 543 30.23 2.88 -30.90
CA GLN A 543 30.36 3.17 -29.48
C GLN A 543 30.13 4.66 -29.25
N ARG A 544 29.42 4.99 -28.16
CA ARG A 544 29.24 6.36 -27.68
C ARG A 544 29.39 6.38 -26.16
N THR A 545 30.24 7.27 -25.66
CA THR A 545 30.37 7.54 -24.22
C THR A 545 29.80 8.91 -23.90
N VAL A 546 28.88 8.97 -22.93
CA VAL A 546 28.36 10.21 -22.36
C VAL A 546 28.91 10.35 -20.95
N ARG A 547 29.55 11.47 -20.65
CA ARG A 547 30.15 11.74 -19.33
C ARG A 547 29.47 12.93 -18.65
N THR A 548 29.43 12.84 -17.33
CA THR A 548 29.10 13.90 -16.38
C THR A 548 30.15 13.85 -15.27
N ASP A 549 30.13 14.81 -14.36
CA ASP A 549 31.11 14.85 -13.25
C ASP A 549 31.02 13.64 -12.32
N VAL A 550 29.86 12.99 -12.26
CA VAL A 550 29.56 11.88 -11.34
C VAL A 550 29.23 10.56 -12.04
N SER A 551 29.17 10.54 -13.37
CA SER A 551 28.84 9.32 -14.11
C SER A 551 29.40 9.28 -15.53
N ALA A 552 29.72 8.08 -16.00
CA ALA A 552 30.08 7.79 -17.37
C ALA A 552 29.22 6.63 -17.87
N THR A 553 28.54 6.84 -19.00
CA THR A 553 27.73 5.81 -19.64
C THR A 553 28.28 5.53 -21.03
N THR A 554 28.78 4.32 -21.25
CA THR A 554 29.20 3.86 -22.57
C THR A 554 28.13 2.95 -23.15
N THR A 555 27.67 3.28 -24.36
CA THR A 555 26.78 2.45 -25.17
C THR A 555 27.56 1.85 -26.32
N TRP A 556 27.54 0.53 -26.42
CA TRP A 556 28.02 -0.24 -27.57
C TRP A 556 26.84 -0.74 -28.38
N MET A 557 26.99 -0.74 -29.69
CA MET A 557 26.00 -1.31 -30.59
C MET A 557 26.71 -2.09 -31.68
N GLU A 558 26.33 -3.35 -31.85
CA GLU A 558 26.64 -4.13 -33.05
C GLU A 558 25.38 -4.25 -33.89
N ALA A 559 25.53 -4.22 -35.19
CA ALA A 559 24.43 -4.30 -36.12
C ALA A 559 24.73 -5.24 -37.27
N ARG A 560 23.67 -5.91 -37.74
CA ARG A 560 23.66 -6.68 -38.97
C ARG A 560 22.52 -6.17 -39.85
N LEU A 561 22.88 -5.44 -40.91
CA LEU A 561 21.94 -4.92 -41.89
C LEU A 561 21.88 -5.86 -43.10
N VAL A 562 20.70 -6.40 -43.40
CA VAL A 562 20.46 -7.28 -44.55
C VAL A 562 19.59 -6.53 -45.57
N VAL A 563 20.16 -6.24 -46.75
CA VAL A 563 19.53 -5.50 -47.85
C VAL A 563 19.31 -6.45 -49.03
N GLY A 564 18.21 -7.19 -49.02
CA GLY A 564 17.85 -8.11 -50.12
C GLY A 564 17.01 -7.42 -51.20
N THR A 565 17.06 -7.92 -52.44
CA THR A 565 16.28 -7.38 -53.57
C THR A 565 14.77 -7.68 -53.48
N ASN A 566 14.39 -8.76 -52.80
CA ASN A 566 13.00 -9.26 -52.74
C ASN A 566 12.35 -9.17 -51.35
N ARG A 567 13.00 -8.52 -50.37
CA ARG A 567 12.48 -8.39 -49.01
C ARG A 567 12.81 -7.02 -48.44
N PRO A 568 11.94 -6.43 -47.58
CA PRO A 568 12.26 -5.18 -46.90
C PRO A 568 13.58 -5.34 -46.13
N PRO A 569 14.46 -4.30 -46.11
CA PRO A 569 15.71 -4.38 -45.38
C PRO A 569 15.48 -4.72 -43.91
N ARG A 570 16.32 -5.59 -43.36
CA ARG A 570 16.24 -6.03 -41.96
C ARG A 570 17.48 -5.57 -41.22
N LEU A 571 17.28 -4.97 -40.04
CA LEU A 571 18.36 -4.51 -39.17
C LEU A 571 18.27 -5.23 -37.82
N ASP A 572 19.21 -6.14 -37.57
CA ASP A 572 19.36 -6.76 -36.25
C ASP A 572 20.38 -5.97 -35.44
N LEU A 573 20.05 -5.61 -34.21
CA LEU A 573 20.88 -4.81 -33.31
C LEU A 573 21.19 -5.62 -32.04
N ILE A 574 22.42 -5.53 -31.56
CA ILE A 574 22.81 -5.92 -30.20
C ILE A 574 23.31 -4.65 -29.52
N ARG A 575 22.56 -4.15 -28.56
CA ARG A 575 22.93 -2.98 -27.75
C ARG A 575 23.39 -3.44 -26.38
N ALA A 576 24.48 -2.85 -25.90
CA ALA A 576 24.86 -2.90 -24.50
C ALA A 576 25.13 -1.49 -24.00
N ALA A 577 24.71 -1.18 -22.78
CA ALA A 577 25.08 0.06 -22.12
C ALA A 577 25.54 -0.23 -20.70
N THR A 578 26.72 0.29 -20.35
CA THR A 578 27.25 0.24 -18.99
C THR A 578 27.34 1.65 -18.46
N GLN A 579 26.73 1.89 -17.31
CA GLN A 579 26.84 3.14 -16.57
C GLN A 579 27.69 2.90 -15.32
N VAL A 580 28.73 3.69 -15.15
CA VAL A 580 29.51 3.78 -13.93
C VAL A 580 29.17 5.10 -13.27
N MET A 581 28.65 5.05 -12.05
CA MET A 581 28.44 6.21 -11.18
C MET A 581 29.53 6.24 -10.12
N ARG A 582 30.14 7.40 -9.93
CA ARG A 582 31.15 7.65 -8.90
C ARG A 582 30.67 8.80 -8.02
N ALA A 583 30.59 8.55 -6.73
CA ALA A 583 30.22 9.55 -5.72
C ALA A 583 31.25 9.58 -4.60
N VAL A 584 31.69 10.78 -4.21
CA VAL A 584 32.56 10.96 -3.03
C VAL A 584 31.69 11.56 -1.92
N VAL A 585 31.42 10.78 -0.87
CA VAL A 585 30.59 11.20 0.27
C VAL A 585 31.41 11.04 1.55
N ASN A 586 31.57 12.12 2.32
CA ASN A 586 32.41 12.14 3.53
C ASN A 586 33.83 11.60 3.29
N CYS A 587 34.46 12.04 2.19
CA CYS A 587 35.80 11.61 1.77
C CYS A 587 35.96 10.11 1.52
N ARG A 588 34.85 9.38 1.33
CA ARG A 588 34.84 7.98 0.87
C ARG A 588 34.27 7.92 -0.53
N GLU A 589 34.96 7.20 -1.40
CA GLU A 589 34.53 6.96 -2.77
C GLU A 589 33.58 5.77 -2.85
N PHE A 590 32.48 5.96 -3.56
CA PHE A 590 31.48 4.95 -3.87
C PHE A 590 31.35 4.85 -5.37
N THR A 591 31.55 3.64 -5.90
CA THR A 591 31.39 3.37 -7.32
C THR A 591 30.29 2.33 -7.50
N SER A 592 29.32 2.64 -8.35
CA SER A 592 28.24 1.74 -8.73
C SER A 592 28.28 1.52 -10.23
N THR A 593 28.17 0.27 -10.67
CA THR A 593 28.16 -0.09 -12.09
C THR A 593 26.86 -0.80 -12.40
N SER A 594 26.10 -0.28 -13.36
CA SER A 594 24.92 -0.94 -13.91
C SER A 594 25.15 -1.26 -15.39
N SER A 595 24.62 -2.39 -15.86
CA SER A 595 24.74 -2.81 -17.25
C SER A 595 23.41 -3.31 -17.77
N THR A 596 23.05 -2.90 -18.97
CA THR A 596 21.87 -3.36 -19.70
C THR A 596 22.28 -3.86 -21.07
N ALA A 597 21.63 -4.90 -21.56
CA ALA A 597 21.90 -5.45 -22.87
C ALA A 597 20.64 -6.04 -23.48
N GLN A 598 20.50 -5.87 -24.79
CA GLN A 598 19.33 -6.34 -25.51
C GLN A 598 19.63 -6.57 -26.98
N ARG A 599 18.87 -7.48 -27.56
CA ARG A 599 18.87 -7.78 -28.99
C ARG A 599 17.53 -7.36 -29.59
N LEU A 600 17.59 -6.59 -30.67
CA LEU A 600 16.41 -6.12 -31.40
C LEU A 600 16.48 -6.58 -32.85
N SER A 601 15.33 -6.84 -33.45
CA SER A 601 15.20 -7.01 -34.89
C SER A 601 14.22 -5.97 -35.42
N LEU A 602 14.63 -5.23 -36.45
CA LEU A 602 13.86 -4.17 -37.07
C LEU A 602 13.58 -4.52 -38.53
N THR A 603 12.37 -4.23 -38.98
CA THR A 603 12.04 -4.18 -40.41
C THR A 603 12.07 -2.73 -40.85
N LEU A 604 12.85 -2.46 -41.89
CA LEU A 604 13.02 -1.12 -42.45
C LEU A 604 12.31 -1.02 -43.80
N GLY A 605 11.96 0.20 -44.19
CA GLY A 605 11.41 0.53 -45.50
C GLY A 605 12.16 1.71 -46.11
N ASP A 606 12.22 1.77 -47.43
CA ASP A 606 12.79 2.92 -48.12
C ASP A 606 11.94 4.16 -47.90
N GLN A 607 12.62 5.27 -47.64
CA GLN A 607 12.00 6.58 -47.65
C GLN A 607 12.20 7.18 -49.04
N SER A 608 11.23 6.93 -49.92
CA SER A 608 11.18 7.48 -51.29
C SER A 608 11.01 8.98 -51.31
#